data_AF-A0A0W0SN36-F1
#
_entry.id   AF-A0A0W0SN36-F1
#
_cell.length_a   1.000
_cell.length_b   1.000
_cell.length_c   1.000
_cell.angle_alpha   90.00
_cell.angle_beta   90.00
_cell.angle_gamma   90.00
#
_symmetry.space_group_name_H-M   'P 1'
#
loop_
_entity.id
_entity.type
_entity.pdbx_description
1 polymer ?
#
loop_
_entity_poly.entity_id
_entity_poly.type
_entity_poly.pdbx_seq_one_letter_code
_entity_poly.pdbx_strand_id
1 'polypeptide(L)'
;MENLLIIKKEVSASIPSKYGSFELSLFTTNRDNKEHLLLTYGAVHNTDDILVRIHSECMTGDILGSLRCDCGEQLQLSMSQIANEGRGIIIYLRQEGRGIGLIDKLRTYNLQDQGKDTVDANLALGHEDDARSYEVAAHILNELQIKSLRLLTNNPKKIEALNQYHFNVISRVPIKGIIHSHNAFYLLTKKQKMAHFFEEEELKELHEKCSTSVKNRPMVTLAYAQSLDGSISCHRKKRLMLSSQESLVLTHKLRSENDAILVGVGTVISDDPLLTVRHYQGKNPQVVILDSTLRIPLTARVLKNSSPPIIFTTERADREKLKLLTEMNAKIVLVDSICDGQVDLNKALEELLSIGIKTVMVEGGRTIITNFINENLVDKVIITVAPIFVGGISVLSKEIKENFGFPQLKNVLQYKLGNDIIIRADIERNLS
;
A
#
# COMPACT_ATOMS: atom_id res chain seq x y z
N MET A 1 -5.88 -9.34 49.01
CA MET A 1 -7.13 -8.94 48.32
C MET A 1 -6.71 -8.27 47.03
N GLU A 2 -6.62 -9.05 45.95
CA GLU A 2 -6.47 -8.46 44.61
C GLU A 2 -7.68 -7.54 44.38
N ASN A 3 -7.43 -6.31 43.95
CA ASN A 3 -8.49 -5.35 43.67
C ASN A 3 -9.41 -5.91 42.59
N LEU A 4 -10.64 -6.25 42.97
CA LEU A 4 -11.68 -6.70 42.05
C LEU A 4 -11.83 -5.68 40.91
N LEU A 5 -11.90 -6.14 39.66
CA LEU A 5 -12.16 -5.26 38.51
C LEU A 5 -13.59 -4.74 38.63
N ILE A 6 -13.73 -3.41 38.68
CA ILE A 6 -15.02 -2.73 38.63
C ILE A 6 -15.14 -2.13 37.24
N ILE A 7 -16.23 -2.46 36.56
CA ILE A 7 -16.58 -1.91 35.26
C ILE A 7 -17.90 -1.17 35.40
N LYS A 8 -17.96 0.04 34.87
CA LYS A 8 -19.14 0.91 34.98
C LYS A 8 -19.57 1.39 33.61
N LYS A 9 -20.84 1.18 33.28
CA LYS A 9 -21.50 1.82 32.14
C LYS A 9 -21.72 3.30 32.48
N GLU A 10 -21.10 4.20 31.74
CA GLU A 10 -21.19 5.64 32.00
C GLU A 10 -22.35 6.30 31.24
N VAL A 11 -22.46 6.02 29.94
CA VAL A 11 -23.42 6.67 29.06
C VAL A 11 -23.76 5.79 27.87
N SER A 12 -24.88 6.07 27.21
CA SER A 12 -25.24 5.47 25.92
C SER A 12 -25.88 6.47 24.98
N ALA A 13 -25.68 6.27 23.68
CA ALA A 13 -26.28 7.09 22.64
C ALA A 13 -26.59 6.25 21.39
N SER A 14 -27.63 6.64 20.66
CA SER A 14 -27.89 6.08 19.33
C SER A 14 -26.90 6.64 18.31
N ILE A 15 -26.27 5.77 17.53
CA ILE A 15 -25.31 6.08 16.48
C ILE A 15 -25.86 5.56 15.15
N PRO A 16 -26.55 6.41 14.37
CA PRO A 16 -26.85 6.12 12.98
C PRO A 16 -25.55 5.95 12.19
N SER A 17 -25.43 4.86 11.44
CA SER A 17 -24.27 4.57 10.61
C SER A 17 -24.70 4.12 9.21
N LYS A 18 -23.74 4.06 8.27
CA LYS A 18 -23.98 3.50 6.94
C LYS A 18 -24.35 2.01 6.93
N TYR A 19 -24.19 1.32 8.06
CA TYR A 19 -24.57 -0.09 8.24
C TYR A 19 -25.92 -0.25 8.96
N GLY A 20 -26.52 0.84 9.45
CA GLY A 20 -27.72 0.82 10.28
C GLY A 20 -27.50 1.54 11.63
N SER A 21 -28.53 1.55 12.47
CA SER A 21 -28.52 2.26 13.75
C SER A 21 -28.05 1.36 14.88
N PHE A 22 -26.90 1.69 15.47
CA PHE A 22 -26.37 1.00 16.64
C PHE A 22 -26.64 1.81 17.91
N GLU A 23 -26.79 1.15 19.06
CA GLU A 23 -26.63 1.80 20.35
C GLU A 23 -25.17 1.67 20.80
N LEU A 24 -24.52 2.79 21.08
CA LEU A 24 -23.15 2.86 21.58
C LEU A 24 -23.17 3.12 23.08
N SER A 25 -22.62 2.22 23.87
CA SER A 25 -22.42 2.38 25.31
C SER A 25 -20.93 2.53 25.65
N LEU A 26 -20.61 3.46 26.55
CA LEU A 26 -19.24 3.68 27.06
C LEU A 26 -19.08 3.03 28.43
N PHE A 27 -17.98 2.32 28.62
CA PHE A 27 -17.59 1.64 29.85
C PHE A 27 -16.21 2.09 30.32
N THR A 28 -16.08 2.38 31.62
CA THR A 28 -14.82 2.70 32.31
C THR A 28 -14.45 1.59 33.28
N THR A 29 -13.18 1.55 33.70
CA THR A 29 -12.71 0.58 34.71
C THR A 29 -12.04 1.29 35.89
N ASN A 30 -11.89 0.59 37.02
CA ASN A 30 -11.08 1.05 38.15
C ASN A 30 -9.57 0.75 37.99
N ARG A 31 -9.16 0.10 36.90
CA ARG A 31 -7.75 -0.29 36.67
C ARG A 31 -7.00 0.71 35.80
N ASP A 32 -7.69 1.34 34.86
CA ASP A 32 -7.11 2.34 33.96
C ASP A 32 -8.13 3.40 33.55
N ASN A 33 -7.64 4.49 32.95
CA ASN A 33 -8.46 5.58 32.45
C ASN A 33 -8.96 5.33 31.02
N LYS A 34 -9.18 4.07 30.64
CA LYS A 34 -9.59 3.73 29.28
C LYS A 34 -11.10 3.65 29.15
N GLU A 35 -11.58 4.17 28.03
CA GLU A 35 -13.01 4.20 27.67
C GLU A 35 -13.33 3.10 26.66
N HIS A 36 -13.77 1.95 27.15
CA HIS A 36 -14.19 0.83 26.31
C HIS A 36 -15.58 1.11 25.73
N LEU A 37 -15.86 0.61 24.53
CA LEU A 37 -17.14 0.82 23.88
C LEU A 37 -17.84 -0.51 23.61
N LEU A 38 -19.16 -0.49 23.71
CA LEU A 38 -20.04 -1.57 23.28
C LEU A 38 -20.97 -0.99 22.21
N LEU A 39 -20.95 -1.55 21.02
CA LEU A 39 -21.98 -1.32 20.01
C LEU A 39 -22.96 -2.48 20.06
N THR A 40 -24.25 -2.19 20.18
CA THR A 40 -25.31 -3.18 20.08
C THR A 40 -26.21 -2.87 18.89
N TYR A 41 -26.70 -3.91 18.23
CA TYR A 41 -27.68 -3.85 17.17
C TYR A 41 -28.82 -4.80 17.51
N GLY A 42 -30.06 -4.34 17.41
CA GLY A 42 -31.24 -5.13 17.78
C GLY A 42 -31.30 -5.51 19.27
N ALA A 43 -32.17 -6.44 19.63
CA ALA A 43 -32.34 -6.92 20.99
C ALA A 43 -31.30 -8.00 21.33
N VAL A 44 -30.43 -7.72 22.31
CA VAL A 44 -29.31 -8.60 22.69
C VAL A 44 -29.30 -9.02 24.16
N HIS A 45 -30.21 -8.50 24.99
CA HIS A 45 -30.20 -8.76 26.43
C HIS A 45 -30.92 -10.07 26.79
N ASN A 46 -30.33 -10.91 27.64
CA ASN A 46 -30.88 -12.21 28.06
C ASN A 46 -31.22 -13.14 26.87
N THR A 47 -30.30 -13.20 25.90
CA THR A 47 -30.47 -13.96 24.66
C THR A 47 -29.39 -15.03 24.47
N ASP A 48 -29.67 -15.96 23.58
CA ASP A 48 -28.79 -17.00 23.07
C ASP A 48 -28.49 -16.79 21.58
N ASP A 49 -27.43 -17.43 21.10
CA ASP A 49 -26.97 -17.37 19.71
C ASP A 49 -26.85 -15.94 19.18
N ILE A 50 -26.05 -15.14 19.90
CA ILE A 50 -25.71 -13.77 19.51
C ILE A 50 -24.40 -13.75 18.74
N LEU A 51 -24.37 -13.00 17.63
CA LEU A 51 -23.16 -12.72 16.88
C LEU A 51 -22.34 -11.65 17.61
N VAL A 52 -21.13 -12.02 18.03
CA VAL A 52 -20.27 -11.19 18.88
C VAL A 52 -18.95 -10.93 18.18
N ARG A 53 -18.51 -9.67 18.18
CA ARG A 53 -17.15 -9.28 17.80
C ARG A 53 -16.45 -8.64 18.98
N ILE A 54 -15.33 -9.20 19.41
CA ILE A 54 -14.40 -8.51 20.32
C ILE A 54 -13.33 -7.84 19.47
N HIS A 55 -13.36 -6.51 19.36
CA HIS A 55 -12.42 -5.72 18.59
C HIS A 55 -11.37 -5.09 19.49
N SER A 56 -10.09 -5.23 19.13
CA SER A 56 -9.01 -4.50 19.80
C SER A 56 -8.75 -3.25 18.98
N GLU A 57 -8.73 -2.09 19.64
CA GLU A 57 -8.46 -0.80 19.01
C GLU A 57 -7.28 -0.86 18.05
N CYS A 58 -7.46 -0.28 16.88
CA CYS A 58 -6.40 0.05 15.96
C CYS A 58 -6.70 1.42 15.35
N MET A 59 -6.35 2.52 16.03
CA MET A 59 -6.65 3.88 15.58
C MET A 59 -6.25 4.11 14.13
N THR A 60 -5.04 3.68 13.76
CA THR A 60 -4.53 3.83 12.39
C THR A 60 -5.37 3.07 11.36
N GLY A 61 -5.88 1.88 11.69
CA GLY A 61 -6.73 1.10 10.78
C GLY A 61 -8.19 1.56 10.81
N ASP A 62 -8.74 1.72 12.00
CA ASP A 62 -10.16 1.98 12.25
C ASP A 62 -10.56 3.42 11.85
N ILE A 63 -9.72 4.42 12.16
CA ILE A 63 -10.02 5.84 11.92
C ILE A 63 -9.33 6.36 10.65
N LEU A 64 -8.05 6.04 10.47
CA LEU A 64 -7.26 6.60 9.36
C LEU A 64 -7.28 5.73 8.09
N GLY A 65 -7.87 4.54 8.13
CA GLY A 65 -7.93 3.63 6.97
C GLY A 65 -6.56 3.06 6.57
N SER A 66 -5.64 2.89 7.52
CA SER A 66 -4.31 2.36 7.25
C SER A 66 -4.37 0.93 6.70
N LEU A 67 -3.81 0.76 5.51
CA LEU A 67 -3.56 -0.51 4.86
C LEU A 67 -2.32 -1.24 5.43
N ARG A 68 -1.90 -1.00 6.67
CA ARG A 68 -0.80 -1.81 7.28
C ARG A 68 -1.33 -3.07 7.98
N CYS A 69 -2.62 -3.07 8.28
CA CYS A 69 -3.31 -4.17 8.94
C CYS A 69 -4.74 -4.28 8.38
N ASP A 70 -5.42 -5.35 8.75
CA ASP A 70 -6.80 -5.64 8.37
C ASP A 70 -7.82 -5.18 9.43
N CYS A 71 -7.40 -4.50 10.51
CA CYS A 71 -8.29 -4.18 11.63
C CYS A 71 -9.49 -3.30 11.24
N GLY A 72 -9.26 -2.24 10.47
CA GLY A 72 -10.32 -1.32 10.06
C GLY A 72 -11.37 -2.01 9.19
N GLU A 73 -10.93 -2.83 8.23
CA GLU A 73 -11.81 -3.62 7.37
C GLU A 73 -12.59 -4.66 8.18
N GLN A 74 -11.92 -5.37 9.11
CA GLN A 74 -12.61 -6.29 10.00
C GLN A 74 -13.68 -5.61 10.86
N LEU A 75 -13.45 -4.38 11.35
CA LEU A 75 -14.46 -3.63 12.10
C LEU A 75 -15.68 -3.33 11.22
N GLN A 76 -15.44 -2.82 10.01
CA GLN A 76 -16.47 -2.49 9.04
C GLN A 76 -17.30 -3.71 8.62
N LEU A 77 -16.64 -4.83 8.30
CA LEU A 77 -17.29 -6.10 7.98
C LEU A 77 -18.12 -6.63 9.16
N SER A 78 -17.60 -6.53 10.38
CA SER A 78 -18.33 -6.94 11.59
C SER A 78 -19.62 -6.13 11.75
N MET A 79 -19.56 -4.80 11.59
CA MET A 79 -20.74 -3.95 11.66
C MET A 79 -21.77 -4.31 10.59
N SER A 80 -21.32 -4.53 9.34
CA SER A 80 -22.21 -4.91 8.25
C SER A 80 -22.85 -6.29 8.49
N GLN A 81 -22.09 -7.29 8.94
CA GLN A 81 -22.60 -8.63 9.20
C GLN A 81 -23.60 -8.64 10.35
N ILE A 82 -23.31 -7.94 11.45
CA ILE A 82 -24.22 -7.82 12.59
C ILE A 82 -25.52 -7.12 12.20
N ALA A 83 -25.43 -6.06 11.39
CA ALA A 83 -26.63 -5.37 10.91
C ALA A 83 -27.47 -6.27 9.99
N ASN A 84 -26.84 -7.04 9.10
CA ASN A 84 -27.53 -8.00 8.22
C ASN A 84 -28.19 -9.14 9.00
N GLU A 85 -27.58 -9.60 10.09
CA GLU A 85 -28.15 -10.58 11.01
C GLU A 85 -29.36 -10.01 11.78
N GLY A 86 -29.47 -8.68 11.88
CA GLY A 86 -30.53 -7.97 12.59
C GLY A 86 -30.33 -7.92 14.11
N ARG A 87 -29.37 -8.68 14.66
CA ARG A 87 -28.99 -8.63 16.08
C ARG A 87 -27.52 -8.99 16.29
N GLY A 88 -26.84 -8.29 17.20
CA GLY A 88 -25.44 -8.60 17.54
C GLY A 88 -24.73 -7.51 18.31
N ILE A 89 -23.50 -7.79 18.71
CA ILE A 89 -22.68 -6.86 19.50
C ILE A 89 -21.23 -6.77 19.03
N ILE A 90 -20.66 -5.58 19.16
CA ILE A 90 -19.22 -5.32 19.00
C ILE A 90 -18.70 -4.71 20.30
N ILE A 91 -17.77 -5.40 20.95
CA ILE A 91 -17.04 -4.88 22.11
C ILE A 91 -15.72 -4.32 21.60
N TYR A 92 -15.57 -3.00 21.62
CA TYR A 92 -14.38 -2.26 21.22
C TYR A 92 -13.50 -1.98 22.45
N LEU A 93 -12.44 -2.76 22.59
CA LEU A 93 -11.48 -2.63 23.68
C LEU A 93 -10.37 -1.66 23.30
N ARG A 94 -10.10 -0.65 24.15
CA ARG A 94 -8.99 0.31 24.02
C ARG A 94 -7.63 -0.37 24.24
N GLN A 95 -7.22 -1.19 23.28
CA GLN A 95 -6.04 -2.04 23.35
C GLN A 95 -5.15 -1.86 22.12
N GLU A 96 -4.82 -0.61 21.83
CA GLU A 96 -3.96 -0.23 20.73
C GLU A 96 -2.60 -0.96 20.78
N GLY A 97 -2.11 -1.36 19.60
CA GLY A 97 -0.81 -2.00 19.45
C GLY A 97 -0.70 -3.37 20.13
N ARG A 98 -1.81 -4.09 20.37
CA ARG A 98 -1.86 -5.31 21.21
C ARG A 98 -1.58 -5.02 22.69
N GLY A 99 -1.94 -3.83 23.15
CA GLY A 99 -1.79 -3.42 24.55
C GLY A 99 -0.58 -2.54 24.85
N ILE A 100 0.37 -2.39 23.91
CA ILE A 100 1.55 -1.52 24.09
C ILE A 100 1.25 -0.04 23.87
N GLY A 101 0.10 0.30 23.28
CA GLY A 101 -0.30 1.67 23.00
C GLY A 101 0.21 2.21 21.66
N LEU A 102 -0.25 3.42 21.31
CA LEU A 102 -0.04 4.00 19.98
C LEU A 102 1.42 4.40 19.73
N ILE A 103 2.10 4.96 20.73
CA ILE A 103 3.49 5.41 20.59
C ILE A 103 4.39 4.25 20.19
N ASP A 104 4.33 3.16 20.95
CA ASP A 104 5.20 2.00 20.72
C ASP A 104 4.79 1.24 19.45
N LYS A 105 3.50 1.20 19.11
CA LYS A 105 3.06 0.72 17.79
C LYS A 105 3.73 1.48 16.63
N LEU A 106 3.79 2.81 16.71
CA LEU A 106 4.44 3.62 15.67
C LEU A 106 5.96 3.42 15.65
N ARG A 107 6.60 3.18 16.81
CA ARG A 107 8.02 2.79 16.88
C ARG A 107 8.26 1.44 16.20
N THR A 108 7.41 0.45 16.46
CA THR A 108 7.47 -0.86 15.79
C THR A 108 7.32 -0.70 14.28
N TYR A 109 6.43 0.17 13.80
CA TYR A 109 6.29 0.51 12.37
C TYR A 109 7.57 1.05 11.74
N ASN A 110 8.27 1.96 12.42
CA ASN A 110 9.55 2.49 11.92
C ASN A 110 10.63 1.41 11.81
N LEU A 111 10.68 0.47 12.76
CA LEU A 111 11.61 -0.65 12.73
C LEU A 111 11.28 -1.65 11.62
N GLN A 112 9.99 -1.87 11.35
CA GLN A 112 9.53 -2.70 10.23
C GLN A 112 9.89 -2.10 8.87
N ASP A 113 9.75 -0.79 8.71
CA ASP A 113 10.15 -0.08 7.49
C ASP A 113 11.67 -0.17 7.24
N GLN A 114 12.46 -0.47 8.28
CA GLN A 114 13.90 -0.74 8.20
C GLN A 114 14.23 -2.22 7.93
N GLY A 115 13.21 -3.06 7.71
CA GLY A 115 13.37 -4.48 7.34
C GLY A 115 13.37 -5.47 8.50
N LYS A 116 13.06 -5.05 9.73
CA LYS A 116 12.84 -5.99 10.85
C LYS A 116 11.44 -6.60 10.78
N ASP A 117 11.31 -7.88 11.10
CA ASP A 117 9.98 -8.46 11.22
C ASP A 117 9.23 -7.96 12.47
N THR A 118 7.91 -8.13 12.52
CA THR A 118 7.07 -7.57 13.58
C THR A 118 7.42 -8.08 14.98
N VAL A 119 7.89 -9.33 15.09
CA VAL A 119 8.25 -9.93 16.39
C VAL A 119 9.62 -9.43 16.82
N ASP A 120 10.59 -9.38 15.90
CA ASP A 120 11.92 -8.83 16.17
C ASP A 120 11.87 -7.35 16.54
N ALA A 121 10.96 -6.59 15.92
CA ALA A 121 10.72 -5.19 16.24
C ALA A 121 10.12 -5.01 17.65
N ASN A 122 9.17 -5.87 18.06
CA ASN A 122 8.59 -5.83 19.40
C ASN A 122 9.57 -6.29 20.49
N LEU A 123 10.34 -7.35 20.22
CA LEU A 123 11.40 -7.83 21.13
C LEU A 123 12.51 -6.79 21.29
N ALA A 124 12.90 -6.11 20.21
CA ALA A 124 13.89 -5.02 20.27
C ALA A 124 13.42 -3.81 21.10
N LEU A 125 12.11 -3.65 21.29
CA LEU A 125 11.51 -2.62 22.12
C LEU A 125 11.16 -3.10 23.54
N GLY A 126 11.43 -4.38 23.87
CA GLY A 126 11.22 -4.96 25.20
C GLY A 126 9.76 -5.29 25.54
N HIS A 127 8.90 -5.47 24.54
CA HIS A 127 7.48 -5.78 24.75
C HIS A 127 7.17 -7.28 24.69
N GLU A 128 6.15 -7.71 25.43
CA GLU A 128 5.53 -9.04 25.24
C GLU A 128 4.82 -9.13 23.88
N ASP A 129 4.69 -10.35 23.35
CA ASP A 129 4.07 -10.59 22.04
C ASP A 129 2.54 -10.26 22.02
N ASP A 130 1.87 -10.33 23.18
CA ASP A 130 0.44 -10.01 23.30
C ASP A 130 0.01 -9.65 24.73
N ALA A 131 -0.08 -8.36 25.08
CA ALA A 131 -0.41 -7.88 26.42
C ALA A 131 -1.93 -7.62 26.64
N ARG A 132 -2.80 -8.21 25.81
CA ARG A 132 -4.25 -7.95 25.87
C ARG A 132 -4.95 -8.75 26.97
N SER A 133 -5.91 -8.12 27.63
CA SER A 133 -6.85 -8.77 28.56
C SER A 133 -8.27 -8.76 28.01
N TYR A 134 -9.01 -9.85 28.15
CA TYR A 134 -10.40 -9.96 27.70
C TYR A 134 -11.41 -9.91 28.86
N GLU A 135 -10.95 -9.64 30.08
CA GLU A 135 -11.78 -9.55 31.28
C GLU A 135 -12.90 -8.53 31.13
N VAL A 136 -12.60 -7.35 30.56
CA VAL A 136 -13.61 -6.31 30.29
C VAL A 136 -14.72 -6.82 29.36
N ALA A 137 -14.35 -7.57 28.32
CA ALA A 137 -15.34 -8.14 27.40
C ALA A 137 -16.21 -9.19 28.10
N ALA A 138 -15.60 -10.05 28.92
CA ALA A 138 -16.33 -11.04 29.72
C ALA A 138 -17.35 -10.38 30.67
N HIS A 139 -16.97 -9.32 31.37
CA HIS A 139 -17.89 -8.58 32.23
C HIS A 139 -19.07 -7.96 31.46
N ILE A 140 -18.80 -7.32 30.31
CA ILE A 140 -19.86 -6.74 29.47
C ILE A 140 -20.83 -7.82 28.97
N LEU A 141 -20.32 -9.00 28.56
CA LEU A 141 -21.16 -10.12 28.13
C LEU A 141 -22.04 -10.67 29.27
N ASN A 142 -21.51 -10.72 30.49
CA ASN A 142 -22.26 -11.12 31.68
C ASN A 142 -23.35 -10.12 32.04
N GLU A 143 -23.06 -8.81 31.96
CA GLU A 143 -24.04 -7.74 32.21
C GLU A 143 -25.20 -7.81 31.20
N LEU A 144 -24.92 -8.19 29.95
CA LEU A 144 -25.93 -8.43 28.92
C LEU A 144 -26.68 -9.77 29.08
N GLN A 145 -26.27 -10.63 30.01
CA GLN A 145 -26.83 -11.96 30.25
C GLN A 145 -26.82 -12.84 28.98
N ILE A 146 -25.73 -12.80 28.21
CA ILE A 146 -25.57 -13.63 27.00
C ILE A 146 -25.35 -15.08 27.39
N LYS A 147 -26.23 -15.98 26.94
CA LYS A 147 -26.18 -17.42 27.27
C LYS A 147 -25.27 -18.22 26.34
N SER A 148 -25.24 -17.85 25.07
CA SER A 148 -24.38 -18.45 24.05
C SER A 148 -24.08 -17.46 22.94
N LEU A 149 -22.93 -17.61 22.29
CA LEU A 149 -22.49 -16.69 21.26
C LEU A 149 -21.73 -17.37 20.12
N ARG A 150 -21.86 -16.78 18.93
CA ARG A 150 -20.99 -17.01 17.78
C ARG A 150 -19.94 -15.92 17.72
N LEU A 151 -18.66 -16.28 17.73
CA LEU A 151 -17.56 -15.30 17.80
C LEU A 151 -16.97 -14.99 16.42
N LEU A 152 -17.06 -13.73 15.99
CA LEU A 152 -16.42 -13.17 14.79
C LEU A 152 -14.92 -12.95 15.00
N THR A 153 -14.10 -13.98 14.72
CA THR A 153 -12.64 -13.90 14.94
C THR A 153 -11.84 -14.86 14.06
N ASN A 154 -10.62 -14.43 13.70
CA ASN A 154 -9.55 -15.31 13.18
C ASN A 154 -8.45 -15.56 14.22
N ASN A 155 -8.53 -14.92 15.39
CA ASN A 155 -7.58 -15.07 16.48
C ASN A 155 -8.07 -16.16 17.46
N PRO A 156 -7.39 -17.32 17.55
CA PRO A 156 -7.77 -18.39 18.48
C PRO A 156 -7.73 -17.97 19.95
N LYS A 157 -6.79 -17.09 20.34
CA LYS A 157 -6.64 -16.62 21.73
C LYS A 157 -7.91 -15.95 22.27
N LYS A 158 -8.74 -15.35 21.40
CA LYS A 158 -10.03 -14.76 21.82
C LYS A 158 -11.05 -15.82 22.20
N ILE A 159 -11.03 -16.97 21.53
CA ILE A 159 -11.91 -18.10 21.83
C ILE A 159 -11.49 -18.71 23.17
N GLU A 160 -10.19 -18.98 23.32
CA GLU A 160 -9.59 -19.50 24.56
C GLU A 160 -9.89 -18.60 25.75
N ALA A 161 -9.73 -17.28 25.59
CA ALA A 161 -10.01 -16.32 26.66
C ALA A 161 -11.48 -16.34 27.09
N LEU A 162 -12.45 -16.36 26.14
CA LEU A 162 -13.86 -16.45 26.52
C LEU A 162 -14.22 -17.77 27.20
N ASN A 163 -13.62 -18.87 26.77
CA ASN A 163 -13.80 -20.18 27.42
C ASN A 163 -13.26 -20.18 28.86
N GLN A 164 -12.13 -19.50 29.12
CA GLN A 164 -11.60 -19.32 30.49
C GLN A 164 -12.56 -18.54 31.41
N TYR A 165 -13.35 -17.62 30.83
CA TYR A 165 -14.44 -16.93 31.53
C TYR A 165 -15.78 -17.69 31.50
N HIS A 166 -15.77 -18.97 31.11
CA HIS A 166 -16.93 -19.87 31.08
C HIS A 166 -18.08 -19.45 30.14
N PHE A 167 -17.79 -18.69 29.08
CA PHE A 167 -18.79 -18.39 28.06
C PHE A 167 -18.96 -19.55 27.08
N ASN A 168 -20.22 -19.84 26.71
CA ASN A 168 -20.55 -20.84 25.71
C ASN A 168 -20.37 -20.28 24.28
N VAL A 169 -19.16 -20.44 23.73
CA VAL A 169 -18.86 -20.10 22.32
C VAL A 169 -19.32 -21.25 21.42
N ILE A 170 -20.53 -21.15 20.87
CA ILE A 170 -21.16 -22.24 20.09
C ILE A 170 -20.51 -22.46 18.72
N SER A 171 -20.00 -21.40 18.10
CA SER A 171 -19.19 -21.52 16.89
C SER A 171 -18.31 -20.29 16.66
N ARG A 172 -17.25 -20.48 15.88
CA ARG A 172 -16.45 -19.40 15.32
C ARG A 172 -17.06 -19.00 13.98
N VAL A 173 -17.22 -17.70 13.75
CA VAL A 173 -17.53 -17.13 12.43
C VAL A 173 -16.26 -16.48 11.88
N PRO A 174 -15.70 -16.96 10.75
CA PRO A 174 -14.53 -16.35 10.11
C PRO A 174 -14.80 -14.91 9.70
N ILE A 175 -13.75 -14.08 9.73
CA ILE A 175 -13.83 -12.70 9.27
C ILE A 175 -12.71 -12.40 8.28
N LYS A 176 -13.05 -12.37 7.00
CA LYS A 176 -12.08 -12.23 5.91
C LYS A 176 -11.83 -10.76 5.63
N GLY A 177 -10.69 -10.24 6.06
CA GLY A 177 -10.20 -8.94 5.61
C GLY A 177 -9.71 -9.00 4.16
N ILE A 178 -9.45 -7.85 3.55
CA ILE A 178 -8.88 -7.79 2.20
C ILE A 178 -7.36 -7.95 2.31
N ILE A 179 -6.81 -8.91 1.60
CA ILE A 179 -5.36 -9.03 1.47
C ILE A 179 -4.90 -8.02 0.44
N HIS A 180 -3.93 -7.18 0.79
CA HIS A 180 -3.28 -6.26 -0.14
C HIS A 180 -1.76 -6.28 0.10
N SER A 181 -0.99 -5.75 -0.85
CA SER A 181 0.49 -5.75 -0.79
C SER A 181 1.02 -5.21 0.55
N HIS A 182 0.38 -4.19 1.12
CA HIS A 182 0.79 -3.54 2.36
C HIS A 182 0.51 -4.33 3.66
N ASN A 183 -0.41 -5.30 3.70
CA ASN A 183 -0.69 -6.13 4.90
C ASN A 183 -0.26 -7.59 4.71
N ALA A 184 0.06 -8.04 3.49
CA ALA A 184 0.34 -9.44 3.21
C ALA A 184 1.43 -10.01 4.15
N PHE A 185 2.54 -9.29 4.33
CA PHE A 185 3.60 -9.70 5.27
C PHE A 185 3.14 -9.76 6.73
N TYR A 186 2.33 -8.78 7.15
CA TYR A 186 1.75 -8.75 8.50
C TYR A 186 0.78 -9.91 8.75
N LEU A 187 -0.07 -10.23 7.77
CA LEU A 187 -1.02 -11.35 7.82
C LEU A 187 -0.30 -12.70 7.79
N LEU A 188 0.75 -12.85 6.97
CA LEU A 188 1.59 -14.03 6.95
C LEU A 188 2.27 -14.25 8.31
N THR A 189 2.77 -13.18 8.93
CA THR A 189 3.34 -13.23 10.29
C THR A 189 2.30 -13.68 11.32
N LYS A 190 1.06 -13.17 11.25
CA LYS A 190 -0.05 -13.64 12.10
C LYS A 190 -0.32 -15.14 11.95
N LYS A 191 -0.24 -15.66 10.72
CA LYS A 191 -0.40 -17.10 10.46
C LYS A 191 0.75 -17.91 11.06
N GLN A 192 1.98 -17.56 10.71
CA GLN A 192 3.18 -18.35 11.03
C GLN A 192 3.56 -18.30 12.50
N LYS A 193 3.54 -17.10 13.09
CA LYS A 193 4.02 -16.88 14.46
C LYS A 193 2.90 -16.84 15.50
N MET A 194 1.67 -16.55 15.08
CA MET A 194 0.54 -16.31 16.01
C MET A 194 -0.66 -17.24 15.81
N ALA A 195 -0.48 -18.31 15.02
CA ALA A 195 -1.46 -19.34 14.76
C ALA A 195 -2.85 -18.84 14.33
N HIS A 196 -2.94 -17.67 13.69
CA HIS A 196 -4.23 -17.17 13.21
C HIS A 196 -4.79 -18.08 12.12
N PHE A 197 -6.12 -18.20 12.11
CA PHE A 197 -6.82 -18.99 11.11
C PHE A 197 -6.90 -18.24 9.77
N PHE A 198 -6.54 -18.94 8.70
CA PHE A 198 -6.67 -18.51 7.30
C PHE A 198 -7.08 -19.73 6.49
N GLU A 199 -7.93 -19.53 5.48
CA GLU A 199 -8.31 -20.58 4.53
C GLU A 199 -7.22 -20.81 3.47
N GLU A 200 -7.30 -21.91 2.72
CA GLU A 200 -6.28 -22.26 1.72
C GLU A 200 -6.17 -21.23 0.60
N GLU A 201 -7.30 -20.67 0.13
CA GLU A 201 -7.31 -19.60 -0.87
C GLU A 201 -6.63 -18.32 -0.36
N GLU A 202 -6.88 -17.93 0.89
CA GLU A 202 -6.24 -16.78 1.53
C GLU A 202 -4.72 -17.00 1.66
N LEU A 203 -4.30 -18.22 1.96
CA LEU A 203 -2.87 -18.57 2.02
C LEU A 203 -2.22 -18.54 0.64
N LYS A 204 -2.92 -18.97 -0.42
CA LYS A 204 -2.43 -18.84 -1.80
C LYS A 204 -2.27 -17.37 -2.18
N GLU A 205 -3.27 -16.54 -1.91
CA GLU A 205 -3.24 -15.10 -2.18
C GLU A 205 -2.14 -14.39 -1.35
N LEU A 206 -1.97 -14.76 -0.08
CA LEU A 206 -0.88 -14.26 0.77
C LEU A 206 0.48 -14.64 0.23
N HIS A 207 0.69 -15.92 -0.12
CA HIS A 207 1.96 -16.37 -0.67
C HIS A 207 2.23 -15.74 -2.03
N GLU A 208 1.24 -15.53 -2.88
CA GLU A 208 1.37 -14.81 -4.16
C GLU A 208 1.77 -13.34 -3.92
N LYS A 209 1.07 -12.64 -3.04
CA LYS A 209 1.37 -11.24 -2.72
C LYS A 209 2.69 -11.07 -1.95
N CYS A 210 3.08 -12.01 -1.10
CA CYS A 210 4.40 -12.03 -0.45
C CYS A 210 5.52 -12.54 -1.38
N SER A 211 5.25 -13.42 -2.33
CA SER A 211 6.25 -13.86 -3.33
C SER A 211 6.47 -12.81 -4.41
N THR A 212 5.50 -11.94 -4.66
CA THR A 212 5.75 -10.68 -5.39
C THR A 212 6.68 -9.70 -4.64
N SER A 213 7.05 -9.98 -3.39
CA SER A 213 8.11 -9.26 -2.65
C SER A 213 9.53 -9.84 -2.85
N VAL A 214 9.70 -10.94 -3.58
CA VAL A 214 11.01 -11.34 -4.14
C VAL A 214 10.96 -11.18 -5.65
N LYS A 215 10.72 -9.95 -6.10
CA LYS A 215 10.98 -9.61 -7.50
C LYS A 215 12.50 -9.54 -7.66
N ASN A 216 13.05 -10.24 -8.65
CA ASN A 216 14.42 -10.02 -9.13
C ASN A 216 14.58 -8.65 -9.82
N ARG A 217 13.72 -7.69 -9.50
CA ARG A 217 13.73 -6.35 -10.04
C ARG A 217 13.18 -5.32 -9.03
N PRO A 218 13.51 -4.03 -9.19
CA PRO A 218 12.98 -2.95 -8.38
C PRO A 218 11.46 -2.83 -8.50
N MET A 219 10.84 -2.20 -7.49
CA MET A 219 9.46 -1.74 -7.59
C MET A 219 9.38 -0.58 -8.58
N VAL A 220 8.48 -0.69 -9.55
CA VAL A 220 8.31 0.29 -10.64
C VAL A 220 7.03 1.11 -10.43
N THR A 221 7.21 2.42 -10.27
CA THR A 221 6.11 3.40 -10.29
C THR A 221 6.09 4.11 -11.62
N LEU A 222 5.04 3.90 -12.42
CA LEU A 222 4.81 4.64 -13.66
C LEU A 222 4.10 5.96 -13.34
N ALA A 223 4.73 7.09 -13.67
CA ALA A 223 4.18 8.40 -13.38
C ALA A 223 4.18 9.30 -14.61
N TYR A 224 3.02 9.85 -14.96
CA TYR A 224 2.88 10.77 -16.10
C TYR A 224 1.72 11.76 -15.90
N ALA A 225 1.80 12.87 -16.62
CA ALA A 225 0.73 13.87 -16.70
C ALA A 225 0.10 13.81 -18.09
N GLN A 226 -1.22 13.90 -18.14
CA GLN A 226 -2.02 13.97 -19.37
C GLN A 226 -3.05 15.09 -19.28
N SER A 227 -3.49 15.55 -20.44
CA SER A 227 -4.71 16.35 -20.58
C SER A 227 -5.97 15.49 -20.35
N LEU A 228 -7.14 16.12 -20.28
CA LEU A 228 -8.42 15.43 -20.06
C LEU A 228 -8.75 14.43 -21.18
N ASP A 229 -8.32 14.73 -22.41
CA ASP A 229 -8.42 13.85 -23.59
C ASP A 229 -7.30 12.81 -23.70
N GLY A 230 -6.44 12.66 -22.67
CA GLY A 230 -5.41 11.63 -22.64
C GLY A 230 -4.15 11.94 -23.46
N SER A 231 -3.87 13.23 -23.71
CA SER A 231 -2.67 13.65 -24.44
C SER A 231 -1.51 13.98 -23.48
N ILE A 232 -0.32 13.46 -23.73
CA ILE A 232 0.91 13.73 -22.94
C ILE A 232 1.76 14.87 -23.54
N SER A 233 1.53 15.22 -24.80
CA SER A 233 2.18 16.34 -25.49
C SER A 233 1.33 16.82 -26.66
N CYS A 234 1.61 18.00 -27.22
CA CYS A 234 1.01 18.43 -28.49
C CYS A 234 1.80 17.87 -29.67
N HIS A 235 1.18 17.88 -30.86
CA HIS A 235 1.84 17.51 -32.11
C HIS A 235 2.95 18.49 -32.53
N ARG A 236 2.93 19.73 -32.01
CA ARG A 236 4.01 20.71 -32.21
C ARG A 236 5.10 20.47 -31.16
N LYS A 237 6.38 20.55 -31.53
CA LYS A 237 7.55 20.40 -30.62
C LYS A 237 7.69 21.54 -29.59
N LYS A 238 6.60 21.98 -28.95
CA LYS A 238 6.60 22.99 -27.90
C LYS A 238 6.26 22.29 -26.59
N ARG A 239 7.11 22.50 -25.58
CA ARG A 239 6.89 21.97 -24.22
C ARG A 239 5.57 22.51 -23.67
N LEU A 240 4.60 21.62 -23.43
CA LEU A 240 3.37 21.97 -22.75
C LEU A 240 3.56 21.81 -21.24
N MET A 241 3.29 22.88 -20.50
CA MET A 241 3.07 22.76 -19.07
C MET A 241 1.63 22.28 -18.86
N LEU A 242 1.46 20.95 -18.84
CA LEU A 242 0.13 20.35 -18.66
C LEU A 242 -0.38 20.52 -17.22
N SER A 243 0.51 20.37 -16.23
CA SER A 243 0.13 20.29 -14.82
C SER A 243 0.30 21.60 -14.05
N SER A 244 -0.48 21.78 -12.99
CA SER A 244 -0.38 22.91 -12.05
C SER A 244 0.94 22.92 -11.27
N GLN A 245 1.21 24.02 -10.54
CA GLN A 245 2.41 24.09 -9.68
C GLN A 245 2.38 23.03 -8.58
N GLU A 246 1.22 22.75 -8.00
CA GLU A 246 1.05 21.76 -6.94
C GLU A 246 1.35 20.35 -7.45
N SER A 247 0.89 20.00 -8.65
CA SER A 247 1.22 18.73 -9.31
C SER A 247 2.69 18.63 -9.70
N LEU A 248 3.34 19.75 -10.02
CA LEU A 248 4.79 19.79 -10.23
C LEU A 248 5.54 19.49 -8.92
N VAL A 249 5.11 20.06 -7.79
CA VAL A 249 5.66 19.74 -6.46
C VAL A 249 5.50 18.25 -6.16
N LEU A 250 4.33 17.67 -6.46
CA LEU A 250 4.11 16.22 -6.33
C LEU A 250 5.11 15.41 -7.16
N THR A 251 5.34 15.77 -8.41
CA THR A 251 6.33 15.08 -9.27
C THR A 251 7.73 15.11 -8.63
N HIS A 252 8.13 16.26 -8.08
CA HIS A 252 9.42 16.38 -7.40
C HIS A 252 9.48 15.61 -6.08
N LYS A 253 8.37 15.51 -5.34
CA LYS A 253 8.26 14.62 -4.17
C LYS A 253 8.46 13.15 -4.57
N LEU A 254 7.77 12.69 -5.61
CA LEU A 254 7.90 11.30 -6.10
C LEU A 254 9.33 10.98 -6.51
N ARG A 255 10.00 11.91 -7.20
CA ARG A 255 11.44 11.76 -7.51
C ARG A 255 12.30 11.58 -6.28
N SER A 256 12.00 12.28 -5.18
CA SER A 256 12.77 12.16 -3.94
C SER A 256 12.48 10.88 -3.14
N GLU A 257 11.33 10.26 -3.37
CA GLU A 257 10.88 9.03 -2.72
C GLU A 257 11.35 7.76 -3.45
N ASN A 258 11.93 7.89 -4.65
CA ASN A 258 12.45 6.77 -5.43
C ASN A 258 13.98 6.82 -5.52
N ASP A 259 14.62 5.65 -5.52
CA ASP A 259 16.07 5.52 -5.63
C ASP A 259 16.56 5.95 -7.02
N ALA A 260 15.75 5.71 -8.05
CA ALA A 260 16.06 6.06 -9.43
C ALA A 260 14.87 6.62 -10.21
N ILE A 261 15.18 7.43 -11.23
CA ILE A 261 14.25 7.91 -12.24
C ILE A 261 14.68 7.39 -13.61
N LEU A 262 13.76 6.75 -14.33
CA LEU A 262 14.01 6.14 -15.62
C LEU A 262 13.25 6.89 -16.72
N VAL A 263 13.95 7.25 -17.80
CA VAL A 263 13.36 7.84 -19.01
C VAL A 263 13.95 7.20 -20.27
N GLY A 264 13.24 7.32 -21.39
CA GLY A 264 13.80 7.00 -22.70
C GLY A 264 14.64 8.16 -23.26
N VAL A 265 15.64 7.87 -24.08
CA VAL A 265 16.46 8.90 -24.75
C VAL A 265 15.61 9.91 -25.55
N GLY A 266 14.45 9.49 -26.06
CA GLY A 266 13.53 10.39 -26.76
C GLY A 266 13.13 11.61 -25.92
N THR A 267 12.87 11.41 -24.62
CA THR A 267 12.55 12.48 -23.67
C THR A 267 13.76 13.38 -23.42
N VAL A 268 14.97 12.81 -23.39
CA VAL A 268 16.21 13.60 -23.24
C VAL A 268 16.44 14.49 -24.47
N ILE A 269 16.22 13.95 -25.67
CA ILE A 269 16.37 14.70 -26.93
C ILE A 269 15.29 15.80 -27.06
N SER A 270 14.05 15.53 -26.64
CA SER A 270 12.95 16.49 -26.81
C SER A 270 12.97 17.60 -25.78
N ASP A 271 13.24 17.27 -24.51
CA ASP A 271 12.99 18.16 -23.38
C ASP A 271 14.27 18.61 -22.68
N ASP A 272 15.39 17.94 -22.96
CA ASP A 272 16.70 18.13 -22.35
C ASP A 272 16.62 18.29 -20.81
N PRO A 273 15.97 17.38 -20.06
CA PRO A 273 15.67 17.60 -18.65
C PRO A 273 16.91 17.50 -17.76
N LEU A 274 16.79 17.91 -16.49
CA LEU A 274 17.79 17.60 -15.44
C LEU A 274 17.42 16.35 -14.64
N LEU A 275 16.12 16.04 -14.54
CA LEU A 275 15.57 14.91 -13.78
C LEU A 275 15.92 14.91 -12.27
N THR A 276 16.23 16.09 -11.72
CA THR A 276 16.54 16.31 -10.31
C THR A 276 15.32 16.77 -9.49
N VAL A 277 15.47 16.78 -8.17
CA VAL A 277 14.52 17.32 -7.20
C VAL A 277 14.82 18.81 -6.98
N ARG A 278 13.84 19.69 -7.21
CA ARG A 278 14.00 21.16 -7.14
C ARG A 278 12.86 21.87 -6.42
N HIS A 279 11.66 21.29 -6.47
CA HIS A 279 10.45 21.87 -5.86
C HIS A 279 9.99 21.10 -4.62
N TYR A 280 10.85 20.25 -4.07
CA TYR A 280 10.61 19.46 -2.85
C TYR A 280 11.92 19.25 -2.10
N GLN A 281 11.85 18.99 -0.80
CA GLN A 281 13.04 18.69 0.01
C GLN A 281 13.31 17.19 0.01
N GLY A 282 14.43 16.77 -0.57
CA GLY A 282 14.82 15.36 -0.60
C GLY A 282 16.06 15.10 -1.45
N LYS A 283 16.48 13.83 -1.52
CA LYS A 283 17.64 13.41 -2.31
C LYS A 283 17.29 13.38 -3.79
N ASN A 284 18.29 13.63 -4.65
CA ASN A 284 18.13 13.42 -6.07
C ASN A 284 18.13 11.92 -6.38
N PRO A 285 17.21 11.41 -7.22
CA PRO A 285 17.25 10.03 -7.66
C PRO A 285 18.42 9.80 -8.62
N GLN A 286 18.89 8.55 -8.71
CA GLN A 286 19.80 8.12 -9.77
C GLN A 286 19.10 8.23 -11.13
N VAL A 287 19.67 9.00 -12.05
CA VAL A 287 19.11 9.13 -13.41
C VAL A 287 19.47 7.89 -14.21
N VAL A 288 18.47 7.27 -14.84
CA VAL A 288 18.57 6.11 -15.71
C VAL A 288 17.99 6.44 -17.08
N ILE A 289 18.74 6.14 -18.13
CA ILE A 289 18.38 6.46 -19.52
C ILE A 289 18.41 5.18 -20.35
N LEU A 290 17.32 4.92 -21.06
CA LEU A 290 17.24 3.84 -22.04
C LEU A 290 17.58 4.38 -23.43
N ASP A 291 18.72 3.94 -23.98
CA ASP A 291 19.25 4.41 -25.25
C ASP A 291 19.95 3.30 -26.03
N SER A 292 19.17 2.53 -26.79
CA SER A 292 19.65 1.34 -27.51
C SER A 292 20.84 1.56 -28.44
N THR A 293 21.04 2.78 -28.95
CA THR A 293 22.09 3.10 -29.93
C THR A 293 22.93 4.32 -29.55
N LEU A 294 22.89 4.77 -28.28
CA LEU A 294 23.60 5.96 -27.79
C LEU A 294 23.31 7.25 -28.60
N ARG A 295 22.03 7.57 -28.82
CA ARG A 295 21.58 8.81 -29.47
C ARG A 295 21.68 10.04 -28.58
N ILE A 296 21.84 9.89 -27.26
CA ILE A 296 21.94 10.99 -26.32
C ILE A 296 22.94 12.07 -26.81
N PRO A 297 22.54 13.36 -26.81
CA PRO A 297 23.47 14.44 -27.14
C PRO A 297 24.54 14.59 -26.06
N LEU A 298 25.81 14.76 -26.46
CA LEU A 298 26.91 15.01 -25.52
C LEU A 298 26.73 16.33 -24.74
N THR A 299 25.87 17.23 -25.21
CA THR A 299 25.54 18.50 -24.56
C THR A 299 24.36 18.40 -23.56
N ALA A 300 23.75 17.22 -23.41
CA ALA A 300 22.54 17.04 -22.62
C ALA A 300 22.74 17.43 -21.14
N ARG A 301 21.76 18.13 -20.56
CA ARG A 301 21.83 18.65 -19.18
C ARG A 301 21.95 17.55 -18.14
N VAL A 302 21.33 16.39 -18.35
CA VAL A 302 21.45 15.21 -17.47
C VAL A 302 22.89 14.75 -17.26
N LEU A 303 23.79 14.96 -18.23
CA LEU A 303 25.22 14.60 -18.12
C LEU A 303 25.99 15.54 -17.19
N LYS A 304 25.43 16.69 -16.83
CA LYS A 304 26.04 17.69 -15.93
C LYS A 304 25.60 17.55 -14.48
N ASN A 305 24.79 16.53 -14.17
CA ASN A 305 24.35 16.27 -12.80
C ASN A 305 25.53 15.84 -11.92
N SER A 306 25.46 16.12 -10.62
CA SER A 306 26.49 15.71 -9.64
C SER A 306 26.67 14.20 -9.57
N SER A 307 25.58 13.45 -9.77
CA SER A 307 25.62 11.98 -9.94
C SER A 307 25.52 11.66 -11.42
N PRO A 308 26.47 10.90 -11.99
CA PRO A 308 26.43 10.57 -13.41
C PRO A 308 25.24 9.67 -13.74
N PRO A 309 24.62 9.83 -14.92
CA PRO A 309 23.50 8.97 -15.33
C PRO A 309 23.98 7.56 -15.65
N ILE A 310 23.10 6.58 -15.42
CA ILE A 310 23.25 5.20 -15.90
C ILE A 310 22.55 5.11 -17.25
N ILE A 311 23.27 4.73 -18.30
CA ILE A 311 22.75 4.61 -19.66
C ILE A 311 22.76 3.14 -20.06
N PHE A 312 21.57 2.56 -20.22
CA PHE A 312 21.43 1.22 -20.77
C PHE A 312 21.43 1.29 -22.29
N THR A 313 22.28 0.48 -22.90
CA THR A 313 22.44 0.41 -24.35
C THR A 313 22.60 -1.03 -24.83
N THR A 314 22.61 -1.23 -26.14
CA THR A 314 22.73 -2.56 -26.76
C THR A 314 24.02 -2.65 -27.58
N GLU A 315 24.31 -3.82 -28.14
CA GLU A 315 25.41 -4.03 -29.08
C GLU A 315 25.40 -3.09 -30.30
N ARG A 316 24.26 -2.45 -30.58
CA ARG A 316 24.10 -1.45 -31.66
C ARG A 316 24.61 -0.05 -31.28
N ALA A 317 25.18 0.10 -30.09
CA ALA A 317 25.76 1.36 -29.62
C ALA A 317 26.90 1.85 -30.52
N ASP A 318 26.92 3.17 -30.76
CA ASP A 318 28.05 3.83 -31.42
C ASP A 318 29.30 3.74 -30.51
N ARG A 319 30.36 3.10 -31.01
CA ARG A 319 31.60 2.84 -30.27
C ARG A 319 32.39 4.11 -29.96
N GLU A 320 32.34 5.13 -30.81
CA GLU A 320 33.02 6.40 -30.54
C GLU A 320 32.29 7.16 -29.44
N LYS A 321 30.95 7.23 -29.52
CA LYS A 321 30.16 7.84 -28.46
C LYS A 321 30.28 7.12 -27.12
N LEU A 322 30.41 5.79 -27.13
CA LEU A 322 30.61 5.01 -25.91
C LEU A 322 31.87 5.48 -25.17
N LYS A 323 32.98 5.69 -25.88
CA LYS A 323 34.22 6.21 -25.30
C LYS A 323 34.02 7.62 -24.73
N LEU A 324 33.47 8.52 -25.53
CA LEU A 324 33.25 9.91 -25.12
C LEU A 324 32.34 10.02 -23.89
N LEU A 325 31.24 9.27 -23.85
CA LEU A 325 30.32 9.26 -22.70
C LEU A 325 30.97 8.68 -21.44
N THR A 326 31.83 7.67 -21.60
CA THR A 326 32.60 7.08 -20.51
C THR A 326 33.63 8.08 -19.96
N GLU A 327 34.31 8.84 -20.83
CA GLU A 327 35.21 9.94 -20.45
C GLU A 327 34.47 11.08 -19.73
N MET A 328 33.20 11.29 -20.08
CA MET A 328 32.28 12.21 -19.39
C MET A 328 31.69 11.61 -18.08
N ASN A 329 32.25 10.50 -17.60
CA ASN A 329 31.87 9.81 -16.36
C ASN A 329 30.45 9.21 -16.35
N ALA A 330 29.77 9.09 -17.51
CA ALA A 330 28.49 8.40 -17.56
C ALA A 330 28.69 6.88 -17.39
N LYS A 331 27.84 6.24 -16.59
CA LYS A 331 27.91 4.78 -16.41
C LYS A 331 27.14 4.11 -17.54
N ILE A 332 27.84 3.50 -18.48
CA ILE A 332 27.23 2.78 -19.61
C ILE A 332 27.10 1.31 -19.25
N VAL A 333 25.91 0.75 -19.43
CA VAL A 333 25.61 -0.65 -19.18
C VAL A 333 25.10 -1.28 -20.47
N LEU A 334 25.82 -2.30 -20.94
CA LEU A 334 25.42 -3.07 -22.10
C LEU A 334 24.46 -4.18 -21.65
N VAL A 335 23.29 -4.25 -22.29
CA VAL A 335 22.33 -5.33 -22.07
C VAL A 335 21.84 -5.89 -23.40
N ASP A 336 21.31 -7.10 -23.34
CA ASP A 336 20.74 -7.78 -24.50
C ASP A 336 19.62 -6.95 -25.14
N SER A 337 19.51 -7.10 -26.45
CA SER A 337 18.43 -6.46 -27.21
C SER A 337 17.29 -7.45 -27.44
N ILE A 338 16.04 -6.98 -27.30
CA ILE A 338 14.87 -7.73 -27.75
C ILE A 338 14.81 -7.75 -29.30
N CYS A 339 13.87 -8.52 -29.88
CA CYS A 339 13.75 -8.71 -31.34
C CYS A 339 13.76 -7.40 -32.15
N ASP A 340 13.25 -6.30 -31.58
CA ASP A 340 13.20 -4.98 -32.22
C ASP A 340 14.49 -4.15 -32.06
N GLY A 341 15.54 -4.70 -31.43
CA GLY A 341 16.79 -4.00 -31.11
C GLY A 341 16.70 -3.03 -29.95
N GLN A 342 15.59 -3.04 -29.22
CA GLN A 342 15.42 -2.22 -28.03
C GLN A 342 16.12 -2.86 -26.83
N VAL A 343 16.43 -2.05 -25.80
CA VAL A 343 16.97 -2.55 -24.53
C VAL A 343 15.94 -3.49 -23.89
N ASP A 344 16.37 -4.68 -23.46
CA ASP A 344 15.55 -5.56 -22.63
C ASP A 344 15.28 -4.91 -21.25
N LEU A 345 14.02 -4.60 -20.98
CA LEU A 345 13.62 -3.91 -19.75
C LEU A 345 13.76 -4.80 -18.51
N ASN A 346 13.54 -6.11 -18.63
CA ASN A 346 13.71 -7.03 -17.50
C ASN A 346 15.16 -7.07 -17.07
N LYS A 347 16.09 -7.22 -18.03
CA LYS A 347 17.53 -7.23 -17.77
C LYS A 347 18.03 -5.89 -17.22
N ALA A 348 17.53 -4.77 -17.76
CA ALA A 348 17.87 -3.46 -17.24
C ALA A 348 17.42 -3.29 -15.77
N LEU A 349 16.21 -3.76 -15.43
CA LEU A 349 15.71 -3.71 -14.06
C LEU A 349 16.47 -4.66 -13.12
N GLU A 350 16.79 -5.89 -13.54
CA GLU A 350 17.64 -6.83 -12.79
C GLU A 350 18.99 -6.20 -12.41
N GLU A 351 19.63 -5.52 -13.36
CA GLU A 351 20.91 -4.85 -13.14
C GLU A 351 20.79 -3.60 -12.25
N LEU A 352 19.66 -2.91 -12.26
CA LEU A 352 19.42 -1.85 -11.28
C LEU A 352 19.30 -2.43 -9.87
N LEU A 353 18.62 -3.58 -9.71
CA LEU A 353 18.52 -4.24 -8.41
C LEU A 353 19.89 -4.73 -7.91
N SER A 354 20.74 -5.26 -8.80
CA SER A 354 22.08 -5.76 -8.45
C SER A 354 22.98 -4.67 -7.86
N ILE A 355 22.80 -3.42 -8.28
CA ILE A 355 23.53 -2.25 -7.75
C ILE A 355 22.81 -1.54 -6.58
N GLY A 356 21.76 -2.15 -6.04
CA GLY A 356 21.07 -1.71 -4.82
C GLY A 356 19.91 -0.74 -5.02
N ILE A 357 19.48 -0.48 -6.26
CA ILE A 357 18.29 0.34 -6.54
C ILE A 357 17.05 -0.52 -6.30
N LYS A 358 16.19 -0.12 -5.35
CA LYS A 358 15.00 -0.90 -4.95
C LYS A 358 13.72 -0.32 -5.52
N THR A 359 13.72 0.96 -5.86
CA THR A 359 12.55 1.70 -6.36
C THR A 359 12.91 2.54 -7.58
N VAL A 360 12.09 2.42 -8.63
CA VAL A 360 12.29 3.14 -9.90
C VAL A 360 10.99 3.87 -10.25
N MET A 361 11.09 5.17 -10.43
CA MET A 361 10.03 5.99 -11.03
C MET A 361 10.27 6.06 -12.54
N VAL A 362 9.31 5.60 -13.34
CA VAL A 362 9.35 5.73 -14.80
C VAL A 362 8.60 6.99 -15.20
N GLU A 363 9.32 7.93 -15.79
CA GLU A 363 8.78 9.15 -16.40
C GLU A 363 9.05 9.11 -17.92
N GLY A 364 8.29 9.90 -18.67
CA GLY A 364 8.65 10.23 -20.05
C GLY A 364 7.85 9.50 -21.14
N GLY A 365 8.41 9.48 -22.34
CA GLY A 365 7.65 9.42 -23.58
C GLY A 365 6.79 8.16 -23.80
N ARG A 366 5.75 8.35 -24.63
CA ARG A 366 4.76 7.36 -25.09
C ARG A 366 5.28 5.91 -25.20
N THR A 367 6.43 5.72 -25.84
CA THR A 367 7.02 4.39 -26.09
C THR A 367 7.42 3.67 -24.81
N ILE A 368 8.07 4.37 -23.87
CA ILE A 368 8.49 3.75 -22.61
C ILE A 368 7.27 3.37 -21.78
N ILE A 369 6.30 4.28 -21.66
CA ILE A 369 5.03 4.00 -20.98
C ILE A 369 4.37 2.74 -21.55
N THR A 370 4.27 2.67 -22.89
CA THR A 370 3.66 1.52 -23.58
C THR A 370 4.41 0.22 -23.31
N ASN A 371 5.74 0.22 -23.40
CA ASN A 371 6.55 -0.98 -23.20
C ASN A 371 6.44 -1.51 -21.76
N PHE A 372 6.53 -0.63 -20.76
CA PHE A 372 6.40 -1.04 -19.35
C PHE A 372 5.03 -1.64 -19.04
N ILE A 373 3.96 -1.12 -19.64
CA ILE A 373 2.61 -1.67 -19.51
C ILE A 373 2.52 -3.04 -20.23
N ASN A 374 2.96 -3.12 -21.48
CA ASN A 374 2.89 -4.34 -22.30
C ASN A 374 3.74 -5.49 -21.77
N GLU A 375 4.86 -5.20 -21.10
CA GLU A 375 5.73 -6.19 -20.47
C GLU A 375 5.33 -6.51 -19.02
N ASN A 376 4.22 -5.94 -18.53
CA ASN A 376 3.71 -6.14 -17.18
C ASN A 376 4.74 -5.79 -16.09
N LEU A 377 5.52 -4.73 -16.33
CA LEU A 377 6.62 -4.31 -15.46
C LEU A 377 6.20 -3.27 -14.43
N VAL A 378 5.04 -2.63 -14.59
CA VAL A 378 4.55 -1.61 -13.67
C VAL A 378 3.95 -2.24 -12.42
N ASP A 379 4.28 -1.69 -11.26
CA ASP A 379 3.69 -2.07 -9.97
C ASP A 379 2.65 -1.06 -9.50
N LYS A 380 2.95 0.23 -9.69
CA LYS A 380 2.09 1.35 -9.30
C LYS A 380 1.96 2.37 -10.42
N VAL A 381 0.80 3.03 -10.50
CA VAL A 381 0.58 4.17 -11.39
C VAL A 381 0.26 5.43 -10.62
N ILE A 382 0.78 6.55 -11.10
CA ILE A 382 0.40 7.89 -10.66
C ILE A 382 0.11 8.73 -11.90
N ILE A 383 -1.16 9.02 -12.13
CA ILE A 383 -1.63 9.74 -13.31
C ILE A 383 -2.12 11.11 -12.86
N THR A 384 -1.53 12.16 -13.40
CA THR A 384 -2.03 13.53 -13.25
C THR A 384 -2.89 13.87 -14.47
N VAL A 385 -4.17 14.17 -14.24
CA VAL A 385 -5.11 14.60 -15.29
C VAL A 385 -5.36 16.09 -15.15
N ALA A 386 -4.83 16.86 -16.09
CA ALA A 386 -5.03 18.30 -16.17
C ALA A 386 -6.38 18.61 -16.84
N PRO A 387 -7.15 19.59 -16.35
CA PRO A 387 -8.49 19.91 -16.85
C PRO A 387 -8.45 20.75 -18.14
N ILE A 388 -7.68 20.32 -19.13
CA ILE A 388 -7.51 20.96 -20.43
C ILE A 388 -7.66 19.93 -21.55
N PHE A 389 -8.06 20.38 -22.75
CA PHE A 389 -8.07 19.57 -23.97
C PHE A 389 -6.89 19.95 -24.86
N VAL A 390 -6.17 18.97 -25.41
CA VAL A 390 -4.99 19.23 -26.26
C VAL A 390 -5.17 18.70 -27.68
N GLY A 391 -5.82 17.54 -27.88
CA GLY A 391 -5.93 16.88 -29.18
C GLY A 391 -4.57 16.46 -29.72
N GLY A 392 -3.68 16.01 -28.84
CA GLY A 392 -2.26 15.79 -29.09
C GLY A 392 -1.86 14.32 -29.18
N ILE A 393 -0.67 14.02 -28.68
CA ILE A 393 -0.12 12.67 -28.67
C ILE A 393 -0.71 11.90 -27.50
N SER A 394 -1.47 10.84 -27.81
CA SER A 394 -1.99 9.90 -26.80
C SER A 394 -0.87 9.24 -26.00
N VAL A 395 -1.16 8.90 -24.74
CA VAL A 395 -0.23 8.23 -23.81
C VAL A 395 0.28 6.89 -24.34
N LEU A 396 -0.55 6.12 -25.05
CA LEU A 396 -0.21 4.79 -25.53
C LEU A 396 0.12 4.81 -27.03
N SER A 397 1.18 4.10 -27.41
CA SER A 397 1.76 4.19 -28.76
C SER A 397 1.28 3.14 -29.75
N LYS A 398 0.83 2.01 -29.22
CA LYS A 398 0.40 0.81 -29.94
C LYS A 398 -0.78 0.21 -29.16
N GLU A 399 -1.54 -0.66 -29.82
CA GLU A 399 -2.54 -1.48 -29.14
C GLU A 399 -1.88 -2.25 -27.98
N ILE A 400 -2.60 -2.33 -26.86
CA ILE A 400 -2.19 -3.17 -25.74
C ILE A 400 -2.31 -4.61 -26.23
N LYS A 401 -1.29 -5.44 -25.99
CA LYS A 401 -1.33 -6.85 -26.38
C LYS A 401 -2.49 -7.54 -25.64
N GLU A 402 -3.56 -7.88 -26.35
CA GLU A 402 -4.80 -8.43 -25.77
C GLU A 402 -4.63 -9.84 -25.15
N ASN A 403 -3.51 -10.51 -25.44
CA ASN A 403 -3.26 -11.91 -25.06
C ASN A 403 -3.34 -12.18 -23.54
N PHE A 404 -3.26 -11.15 -22.68
CA PHE A 404 -3.33 -11.27 -21.21
C PHE A 404 -4.46 -10.43 -20.59
N GLY A 405 -5.38 -9.89 -21.40
CA GLY A 405 -6.41 -8.93 -20.95
C GLY A 405 -5.87 -7.52 -20.69
N PHE A 406 -6.78 -6.57 -20.46
CA PHE A 406 -6.40 -5.18 -20.16
C PHE A 406 -5.97 -5.02 -18.69
N PRO A 407 -4.83 -4.36 -18.40
CA PRO A 407 -4.39 -4.09 -17.04
C PRO A 407 -5.46 -3.34 -16.25
N GLN A 408 -5.83 -3.88 -15.08
CA GLN A 408 -6.82 -3.25 -14.19
C GLN A 408 -6.13 -2.51 -13.05
N LEU A 409 -6.71 -1.40 -12.62
CA LEU A 409 -6.24 -0.64 -11.47
C LEU A 409 -6.95 -1.12 -10.20
N LYS A 410 -6.18 -1.42 -9.16
CA LYS A 410 -6.66 -1.76 -7.82
C LYS A 410 -6.21 -0.70 -6.80
N ASN A 411 -6.91 -0.65 -5.66
CA ASN A 411 -6.62 0.31 -4.59
C ASN A 411 -6.57 1.77 -5.09
N VAL A 412 -7.52 2.13 -5.95
CA VAL A 412 -7.55 3.44 -6.61
C VAL A 412 -7.83 4.53 -5.58
N LEU A 413 -6.86 5.42 -5.40
CA LEU A 413 -7.01 6.67 -4.67
C LEU A 413 -7.06 7.82 -5.67
N GLN A 414 -8.13 8.60 -5.62
CA GLN A 414 -8.27 9.82 -6.41
C GLN A 414 -8.41 11.04 -5.50
N TYR A 415 -7.71 12.12 -5.83
CA TYR A 415 -7.83 13.39 -5.12
C TYR A 415 -7.46 14.57 -6.03
N LYS A 416 -7.95 15.75 -5.68
CA LYS A 416 -7.63 16.99 -6.39
C LYS A 416 -6.34 17.59 -5.83
N LEU A 417 -5.46 18.06 -6.71
CA LEU A 417 -4.25 18.79 -6.34
C LEU A 417 -4.12 20.03 -7.22
N GLY A 418 -4.28 21.22 -6.63
CA GLY A 418 -4.48 22.44 -7.41
C GLY A 418 -5.74 22.31 -8.28
N ASN A 419 -5.60 22.44 -9.60
CA ASN A 419 -6.68 22.22 -10.56
C ASN A 419 -6.68 20.82 -11.19
N ASP A 420 -5.67 20.00 -10.92
CA ASP A 420 -5.51 18.69 -11.53
C ASP A 420 -6.18 17.60 -10.68
N ILE A 421 -6.55 16.49 -11.32
CA ILE A 421 -6.98 15.26 -10.67
C ILE A 421 -5.80 14.30 -10.63
N ILE A 422 -5.45 13.82 -9.46
CA ILE A 422 -4.42 12.79 -9.29
C ILE A 422 -5.11 11.44 -9.08
N ILE A 423 -4.73 10.45 -9.87
CA ILE A 423 -5.13 9.05 -9.72
C ILE A 423 -3.89 8.27 -9.32
N ARG A 424 -3.93 7.61 -8.15
CA ARG A 424 -2.89 6.67 -7.69
C ARG A 424 -3.51 5.29 -7.57
N ALA A 425 -2.84 4.28 -8.08
CA ALA A 425 -3.35 2.91 -7.99
C ALA A 425 -2.21 1.88 -8.07
N ASP A 426 -2.48 0.68 -7.57
CA ASP A 426 -1.69 -0.51 -7.88
C ASP A 426 -2.19 -1.10 -9.21
N ILE A 427 -1.31 -1.73 -10.00
CA ILE A 427 -1.72 -2.49 -11.18
C ILE A 427 -1.94 -3.96 -10.81
N GLU A 428 -3.13 -4.47 -11.13
CA GLU A 428 -3.42 -5.89 -11.06
C GLU A 428 -2.72 -6.62 -12.22
N ARG A 429 -1.95 -7.64 -11.87
CA ARG A 429 -1.40 -8.56 -12.86
C ARG A 429 -2.39 -9.70 -13.00
N ASN A 430 -2.91 -9.90 -14.22
CA ASN A 430 -3.47 -11.19 -14.58
C ASN A 430 -2.27 -12.16 -14.64
N LEU A 431 -1.99 -12.82 -13.51
CA LEU A 431 -1.07 -13.95 -13.48
C LEU A 431 -1.85 -15.14 -14.02
N SER A 432 -1.74 -15.34 -15.34
CA SER A 432 -2.17 -16.58 -16.01
C SER A 432 -1.15 -17.68 -15.78
#